data_AF-A0A972H1D0-F1
#
_entry.id   AF-A0A972H1D0-F1
#
_cell.length_a   1.000
_cell.length_b   1.000
_cell.length_c   1.000
_cell.angle_alpha   90.00
_cell.angle_beta   90.00
_cell.angle_gamma   90.00
#
_symmetry.space_group_name_H-M   'P 1'
#
loop_
_entity.id
_entity.type
_entity.pdbx_description
1 polymer ?
#
loop_
_entity_poly.entity_id
_entity_poly.type
_entity_poly.pdbx_seq_one_letter_code
_entity_poly.pdbx_strand_id
1 'polypeptide(L)'
;MYPLIAKRKRPYVDAVIVCISGFKSGTNNGMSNLSDTLRSRLNSSFTINPNNIFQISWNENNDSDLTSVPLISAIQSKIYRRSQNPKYLAIIGHSFGGWAACRLSRVTTKVPNYIALIDPVFGPTNTLRRPVDVPRGTRITEWFQNNGIEGIRNCPPILRVPCSSSRDGIACGYQGVPRASQRRVINLRTWTGIVRRIKCNGNKVPLRAYHTNIDDDQWIHRQIYNLKRITETSTAKRKKSITTSNNILQI
;
A
#
# COMPACT_ATOMS: atom_id res chain seq x y z
N MET A 1 -20.43 -20.92 39.09
CA MET A 1 -20.50 -21.33 37.67
C MET A 1 -20.33 -20.06 36.82
N TYR A 2 -19.15 -19.82 36.24
CA TYR A 2 -18.92 -18.63 35.42
C TYR A 2 -19.49 -18.86 34.01
N PRO A 3 -20.23 -17.90 33.43
CA PRO A 3 -20.75 -18.06 32.09
C PRO A 3 -19.59 -18.12 31.10
N LEU A 4 -19.58 -19.18 30.27
CA LEU A 4 -18.67 -19.31 29.15
C LEU A 4 -18.89 -18.12 28.20
N ILE A 5 -17.93 -17.19 28.18
CA ILE A 5 -17.92 -16.08 27.23
C ILE A 5 -17.81 -16.70 25.83
N ALA A 6 -18.91 -16.72 25.10
CA ALA A 6 -18.93 -17.16 23.70
C ALA A 6 -17.91 -16.32 22.92
N LYS A 7 -16.85 -16.96 22.40
CA LYS A 7 -15.87 -16.32 21.53
C LYS A 7 -16.62 -15.72 20.33
N ARG A 8 -16.74 -14.40 20.27
CA ARG A 8 -17.33 -13.69 19.13
C ARG A 8 -16.61 -14.14 17.85
N LYS A 9 -17.36 -14.79 16.94
CA LYS A 9 -16.84 -15.22 15.64
C LYS A 9 -16.48 -13.98 14.82
N ARG A 10 -15.21 -13.87 14.39
CA ARG A 10 -14.74 -12.75 13.57
C ARG A 10 -15.51 -12.71 12.23
N PRO A 11 -15.89 -11.54 11.73
CA PRO A 11 -16.61 -11.47 10.47
C PRO A 11 -15.70 -11.87 9.30
N TYR A 12 -16.24 -12.67 8.37
CA TYR A 12 -15.57 -12.98 7.11
C TYR A 12 -15.63 -11.80 6.15
N VAL A 13 -14.50 -11.49 5.52
CA VAL A 13 -14.43 -10.43 4.52
C VAL A 13 -13.72 -10.95 3.28
N ASP A 14 -14.45 -10.91 2.16
CA ASP A 14 -13.88 -11.08 0.83
C ASP A 14 -13.13 -9.80 0.43
N ALA A 15 -11.84 -9.79 0.76
CA ALA A 15 -10.91 -8.72 0.48
C ALA A 15 -9.73 -9.25 -0.33
N VAL A 16 -9.24 -8.46 -1.27
CA VAL A 16 -7.95 -8.68 -1.96
C VAL A 16 -7.08 -7.44 -1.74
N ILE A 17 -5.83 -7.68 -1.30
CA ILE A 17 -4.84 -6.64 -1.06
C ILE A 17 -3.56 -7.05 -1.80
N VAL A 18 -3.18 -6.26 -2.79
CA VAL A 18 -1.95 -6.47 -3.56
C VAL A 18 -0.90 -5.43 -3.16
N CYS A 19 0.28 -5.90 -2.79
CA CYS A 19 1.48 -5.10 -2.54
C CYS A 19 2.42 -5.25 -3.73
N ILE A 20 2.63 -4.18 -4.49
CA ILE A 20 3.43 -4.18 -5.71
C ILE A 20 4.79 -3.56 -5.40
N SER A 21 5.83 -4.36 -5.50
CA SER A 21 7.21 -3.91 -5.27
C SER A 21 7.78 -3.19 -6.49
N GLY A 22 8.76 -2.32 -6.24
CA GLY A 22 9.43 -1.53 -7.28
C GLY A 22 10.62 -2.22 -7.94
N PHE A 23 11.58 -1.40 -8.35
CA PHE A 23 12.80 -1.82 -9.02
C PHE A 23 13.58 -2.87 -8.20
N LYS A 24 14.03 -3.95 -8.85
CA LYS A 24 14.91 -4.99 -8.28
C LYS A 24 14.51 -5.51 -6.90
N SER A 25 13.23 -5.49 -6.57
CA SER A 25 12.82 -5.65 -5.17
C SER A 25 12.86 -7.11 -4.69
N GLY A 26 12.84 -8.10 -5.60
CA GLY A 26 12.86 -9.51 -5.21
C GLY A 26 11.73 -9.89 -4.23
N THR A 27 11.96 -10.89 -3.38
CA THR A 27 10.97 -11.43 -2.43
C THR A 27 11.11 -10.93 -0.99
N ASN A 28 12.25 -10.32 -0.63
CA ASN A 28 12.56 -9.85 0.72
C ASN A 28 12.82 -8.32 0.71
N ASN A 29 11.75 -7.53 0.85
CA ASN A 29 11.77 -6.07 0.80
C ASN A 29 10.67 -5.45 1.70
N GLY A 30 10.62 -4.12 1.81
CA GLY A 30 9.62 -3.45 2.66
C GLY A 30 8.17 -3.73 2.24
N MET A 31 7.92 -4.00 0.97
CA MET A 31 6.61 -4.41 0.47
C MET A 31 6.24 -5.87 0.83
N SER A 32 7.21 -6.79 0.90
CA SER A 32 6.93 -8.14 1.43
C SER A 32 6.66 -8.09 2.93
N ASN A 33 7.45 -7.30 3.68
CA ASN A 33 7.22 -7.01 5.10
C ASN A 33 5.83 -6.39 5.36
N LEU A 34 5.41 -5.46 4.50
CA LEU A 34 4.08 -4.87 4.56
C LEU A 34 2.98 -5.92 4.32
N SER A 35 3.13 -6.74 3.28
CA SER A 35 2.18 -7.83 2.98
C SER A 35 2.03 -8.78 4.18
N ASP A 36 3.14 -9.19 4.80
CA ASP A 36 3.13 -10.09 5.96
C ASP A 36 2.55 -9.43 7.20
N THR A 37 2.87 -8.16 7.42
CA THR A 37 2.27 -7.35 8.49
C THR A 37 0.76 -7.25 8.32
N LEU A 38 0.27 -7.03 7.10
CA LEU A 38 -1.16 -6.98 6.79
C LEU A 38 -1.81 -8.35 6.98
N ARG A 39 -1.21 -9.45 6.51
CA ARG A 39 -1.70 -10.81 6.76
C ARG A 39 -1.89 -11.08 8.23
N SER A 40 -0.84 -10.87 9.03
CA SER A 40 -0.85 -11.12 10.47
C SER A 40 -1.89 -10.27 11.20
N ARG A 41 -1.87 -8.95 10.97
CA ARG A 41 -2.72 -8.02 11.73
C ARG A 41 -4.17 -7.95 11.25
N LEU A 42 -4.45 -8.21 9.97
CA LEU A 42 -5.83 -8.27 9.49
C LEU A 42 -6.48 -9.59 9.88
N ASN A 43 -5.75 -10.71 9.83
CA ASN A 43 -6.25 -12.01 10.27
C ASN A 43 -6.62 -12.01 11.76
N SER A 44 -5.96 -11.19 12.60
CA SER A 44 -6.35 -11.05 14.01
C SER A 44 -7.74 -10.40 14.18
N SER A 45 -8.15 -9.53 13.24
CA SER A 45 -9.37 -8.73 13.34
C SER A 45 -10.54 -9.25 12.49
N PHE A 46 -10.23 -9.95 11.40
CA PHE A 46 -11.18 -10.41 10.39
C PHE A 46 -10.79 -11.81 9.92
N THR A 47 -11.77 -12.56 9.41
CA THR A 47 -11.47 -13.77 8.67
C THR A 47 -11.30 -13.37 7.20
N ILE A 48 -10.06 -13.18 6.76
CA ILE A 48 -9.68 -12.93 5.35
C ILE A 48 -8.85 -14.13 4.90
N ASN A 49 -9.05 -14.61 3.66
CA ASN A 49 -8.16 -15.63 3.11
C ASN A 49 -6.73 -15.04 3.03
N PRO A 50 -5.72 -15.59 3.74
CA PRO A 50 -4.37 -15.03 3.75
C PRO A 50 -3.74 -14.97 2.35
N ASN A 51 -4.14 -15.87 1.45
CA ASN A 51 -3.67 -15.87 0.06
C ASN A 51 -4.14 -14.65 -0.74
N ASN A 52 -5.20 -13.98 -0.27
CA ASN A 52 -5.72 -12.77 -0.91
C ASN A 52 -4.90 -11.51 -0.55
N ILE A 53 -3.97 -11.61 0.40
CA ILE A 53 -3.02 -10.57 0.74
C ILE A 53 -1.67 -11.05 0.21
N PHE A 54 -1.09 -10.36 -0.77
CA PHE A 54 0.11 -10.87 -1.43
C PHE A 54 1.00 -9.76 -1.99
N GLN A 55 2.28 -10.08 -2.11
CA GLN A 55 3.26 -9.26 -2.80
C GLN A 55 3.49 -9.78 -4.24
N ILE A 56 3.80 -8.86 -5.14
CA ILE A 56 4.16 -9.13 -6.53
C ILE A 56 5.12 -8.04 -7.06
N SER A 57 5.97 -8.38 -8.02
CA SER A 57 6.79 -7.40 -8.74
C SER A 57 5.97 -6.57 -9.74
N TRP A 58 6.32 -5.31 -9.95
CA TRP A 58 5.66 -4.43 -10.93
C TRP A 58 5.77 -4.93 -12.38
N ASN A 59 6.81 -5.71 -12.67
CA ASN A 59 7.08 -6.31 -13.98
C ASN A 59 7.84 -7.63 -13.81
N GLU A 60 7.12 -8.72 -13.55
CA GLU A 60 7.70 -10.05 -13.34
C GLU A 60 8.64 -10.44 -14.50
N ASN A 61 9.85 -10.90 -14.17
CA ASN A 61 10.97 -11.19 -15.08
C ASN A 61 11.67 -9.99 -15.73
N ASN A 62 11.17 -8.76 -15.58
CA ASN A 62 11.81 -7.57 -16.14
C ASN A 62 11.78 -6.36 -15.19
N ASP A 63 11.82 -6.62 -13.88
CA ASP A 63 11.71 -5.60 -12.83
C ASP A 63 12.99 -4.79 -12.61
N SER A 64 14.03 -5.14 -13.37
CA SER A 64 15.32 -4.47 -13.46
C SER A 64 15.44 -3.57 -14.69
N ASP A 65 14.47 -3.59 -15.60
CA ASP A 65 14.44 -2.75 -16.80
C ASP A 65 13.56 -1.52 -16.56
N LEU A 66 14.22 -0.37 -16.46
CA LEU A 66 13.59 0.92 -16.19
C LEU A 66 12.78 1.46 -17.37
N THR A 67 13.01 0.95 -18.57
CA THR A 67 12.35 1.40 -19.81
C THR A 67 11.06 0.64 -20.09
N SER A 68 10.89 -0.51 -19.45
CA SER A 68 9.70 -1.33 -19.59
C SER A 68 8.46 -0.73 -18.91
N VAL A 69 7.30 -1.18 -19.39
CA VAL A 69 6.00 -0.81 -18.81
C VAL A 69 5.55 -1.83 -17.77
N PRO A 70 4.72 -1.42 -16.78
CA PRO A 70 4.16 -2.35 -15.82
C PRO A 70 3.40 -3.51 -16.47
N LEU A 71 3.60 -4.73 -15.96
CA LEU A 71 2.97 -5.95 -16.47
C LEU A 71 1.56 -6.13 -15.87
N ILE A 72 0.65 -5.24 -16.27
CA ILE A 72 -0.69 -5.11 -15.66
C ILE A 72 -1.54 -6.37 -15.81
N SER A 73 -1.49 -7.03 -16.97
CA SER A 73 -2.28 -8.24 -17.26
C SER A 73 -1.95 -9.39 -16.29
N ALA A 74 -0.67 -9.58 -15.95
CA ALA A 74 -0.24 -10.60 -15.00
C ALA A 74 -0.74 -10.29 -13.58
N ILE A 75 -0.59 -9.03 -13.13
CA ILE A 75 -1.06 -8.61 -11.80
C ILE A 75 -2.59 -8.75 -11.70
N GLN A 76 -3.33 -8.32 -12.72
CA GLN A 76 -4.79 -8.46 -12.78
C GLN A 76 -5.21 -9.93 -12.75
N SER A 77 -4.51 -10.81 -13.48
CA SER A 77 -4.76 -12.24 -13.46
C SER A 77 -4.54 -12.84 -12.05
N LYS A 78 -3.50 -12.41 -11.33
CA LYS A 78 -3.25 -12.85 -9.95
C LYS A 78 -4.35 -12.37 -8.99
N ILE A 79 -4.94 -11.19 -9.18
CA ILE A 79 -6.11 -10.71 -8.42
C ILE A 79 -7.33 -11.59 -8.75
N TYR A 80 -7.62 -11.79 -10.04
CA TYR A 80 -8.80 -12.53 -10.49
C TYR A 80 -8.82 -13.99 -9.98
N ARG A 81 -7.66 -14.66 -9.97
CA ARG A 81 -7.50 -16.01 -9.41
C ARG A 81 -7.83 -16.11 -7.92
N ARG A 82 -7.79 -15.00 -7.18
CA ARG A 82 -8.04 -14.94 -5.73
C ARG A 82 -9.48 -14.56 -5.40
N SER A 83 -10.04 -13.64 -6.18
CA SER A 83 -11.46 -13.28 -6.12
C SER A 83 -11.84 -12.59 -7.42
N GLN A 84 -12.88 -13.09 -8.09
CA GLN A 84 -13.39 -12.51 -9.33
C GLN A 84 -14.12 -11.17 -9.08
N ASN A 85 -14.67 -10.97 -7.87
CA ASN A 85 -15.41 -9.76 -7.50
C ASN A 85 -15.23 -9.42 -6.02
N PRO A 86 -14.02 -9.00 -5.59
CA PRO A 86 -13.74 -8.74 -4.19
C PRO A 86 -14.64 -7.64 -3.64
N LYS A 87 -15.22 -7.84 -2.45
CA LYS A 87 -15.98 -6.77 -1.76
C LYS A 87 -15.08 -5.59 -1.41
N TYR A 88 -13.81 -5.86 -1.10
CA TYR A 88 -12.78 -4.87 -0.82
C TYR A 88 -11.53 -5.12 -1.68
N LEU A 89 -11.08 -4.12 -2.42
CA LEU A 89 -9.83 -4.16 -3.18
C LEU A 89 -8.91 -3.03 -2.74
N ALA A 90 -7.69 -3.37 -2.30
CA ALA A 90 -6.62 -2.42 -2.08
C ALA A 90 -5.41 -2.72 -2.96
N ILE A 91 -4.84 -1.67 -3.56
CA ILE A 91 -3.65 -1.73 -4.40
C ILE A 91 -2.60 -0.83 -3.77
N ILE A 92 -1.47 -1.40 -3.39
CA ILE A 92 -0.40 -0.70 -2.68
C ILE A 92 0.84 -0.83 -3.55
N GLY A 93 1.49 0.26 -3.90
CA GLY A 93 2.67 0.24 -4.78
C GLY A 93 3.79 1.10 -4.23
N HIS A 94 5.02 0.58 -4.26
CA HIS A 94 6.24 1.33 -3.95
C HIS A 94 7.06 1.57 -5.22
N SER A 95 7.65 2.75 -5.39
CA SER A 95 8.52 3.05 -6.55
C SER A 95 7.81 2.75 -7.88
N PHE A 96 8.40 1.99 -8.80
CA PHE A 96 7.75 1.51 -10.04
C PHE A 96 6.46 0.69 -9.78
N GLY A 97 6.34 0.05 -8.61
CA GLY A 97 5.11 -0.57 -8.15
C GLY A 97 3.99 0.44 -7.93
N GLY A 98 4.30 1.70 -7.61
CA GLY A 98 3.34 2.80 -7.57
C GLY A 98 2.78 3.15 -8.96
N TRP A 99 3.61 3.11 -10.00
CA TRP A 99 3.17 3.26 -11.38
C TRP A 99 2.29 2.10 -11.83
N ALA A 100 2.69 0.87 -11.52
CA ALA A 100 1.87 -0.33 -11.73
C ALA A 100 0.54 -0.23 -10.99
N ALA A 101 0.53 0.24 -9.74
CA ALA A 101 -0.69 0.43 -8.95
C ALA A 101 -1.66 1.42 -9.61
N CYS A 102 -1.13 2.53 -10.14
CA CYS A 102 -1.94 3.52 -10.84
C CYS A 102 -2.57 2.93 -12.10
N ARG A 103 -1.78 2.28 -12.97
CA ARG A 103 -2.31 1.65 -14.19
C ARG A 103 -3.27 0.50 -13.90
N LEU A 104 -2.93 -0.38 -12.96
CA LEU A 104 -3.78 -1.50 -12.54
C LEU A 104 -5.13 -1.01 -12.03
N SER A 105 -5.13 0.10 -11.28
CA SER A 105 -6.37 0.69 -10.78
C SER A 105 -7.33 1.01 -11.90
N ARG A 106 -6.86 1.38 -13.10
CA ARG A 106 -7.70 1.75 -14.26
C ARG A 106 -8.37 0.57 -14.94
N VAL A 107 -7.75 -0.60 -14.94
CA VAL A 107 -8.23 -1.78 -15.68
C VAL A 107 -8.97 -2.81 -14.83
N THR A 108 -8.92 -2.68 -13.51
CA THR A 108 -9.69 -3.53 -12.59
C THR A 108 -11.20 -3.35 -12.83
N THR A 109 -12.01 -4.41 -12.72
CA THR A 109 -13.46 -4.28 -12.95
C THR A 109 -14.13 -3.37 -11.91
N LYS A 110 -13.75 -3.56 -10.63
CA LYS A 110 -14.20 -2.74 -9.51
C LYS A 110 -13.25 -1.55 -9.32
N VAL A 111 -13.79 -0.37 -9.00
CA VAL A 111 -12.98 0.75 -8.49
C VAL A 111 -12.32 0.33 -7.17
N PRO A 112 -10.98 0.36 -7.05
CA PRO A 112 -10.28 0.04 -5.81
C PRO A 112 -10.78 0.90 -4.64
N ASN A 113 -11.06 0.25 -3.51
CA ASN A 113 -11.46 0.93 -2.29
C ASN A 113 -10.32 1.80 -1.75
N TYR A 114 -9.08 1.34 -1.93
CA TYR A 114 -7.92 2.02 -1.44
C TYR A 114 -6.71 1.86 -2.37
N ILE A 115 -6.01 2.98 -2.60
CA ILE A 115 -4.72 3.01 -3.27
C ILE A 115 -3.70 3.67 -2.34
N ALA A 116 -2.60 2.98 -2.10
CA ALA A 116 -1.44 3.51 -1.37
C ALA A 116 -0.25 3.57 -2.31
N LEU A 117 0.32 4.76 -2.46
CA LEU A 117 1.49 5.01 -3.27
C LEU A 117 2.62 5.40 -2.32
N ILE A 118 3.65 4.56 -2.23
CA ILE A 118 4.81 4.78 -1.39
C ILE A 118 5.96 5.19 -2.31
N ASP A 119 6.30 6.47 -2.31
CA ASP A 119 7.34 7.08 -3.14
C ASP A 119 7.28 6.60 -4.61
N PRO A 120 6.12 6.78 -5.30
CA PRO A 120 5.86 6.17 -6.59
C PRO A 120 6.77 6.73 -7.68
N VAL A 121 7.19 5.94 -8.68
CA VAL A 121 8.03 6.41 -9.80
C VAL A 121 7.40 6.03 -11.14
N PHE A 122 7.27 7.00 -12.05
CA PHE A 122 6.59 6.85 -13.35
C PHE A 122 7.58 6.78 -14.52
N GLY A 123 8.14 5.60 -14.74
CA GLY A 123 9.09 5.35 -15.84
C GLY A 123 10.43 6.07 -15.67
N PRO A 124 11.31 6.01 -16.69
CA PRO A 124 12.70 6.47 -16.60
C PRO A 124 12.85 7.99 -16.46
N THR A 125 11.81 8.75 -16.77
CA THR A 125 11.77 10.22 -16.64
C THR A 125 10.87 10.68 -15.50
N ASN A 126 10.36 9.75 -14.69
CA ASN A 126 9.41 9.99 -13.61
C ASN A 126 8.25 10.92 -14.01
N THR A 127 7.69 10.69 -15.19
CA THR A 127 6.65 11.53 -15.77
C THR A 127 5.32 10.80 -15.75
N LEU A 128 4.35 11.36 -15.02
CA LEU A 128 3.00 10.83 -14.97
C LEU A 128 2.25 11.15 -16.27
N ARG A 129 1.96 10.15 -17.10
CA ARG A 129 1.21 10.33 -18.35
C ARG A 129 -0.29 10.33 -18.08
N ARG A 130 -0.98 11.37 -18.55
CA ARG A 130 -2.45 11.47 -18.45
C ARG A 130 -3.11 10.92 -19.72
N PRO A 131 -4.24 10.19 -19.60
CA PRO A 131 -4.91 9.76 -18.37
C PRO A 131 -4.39 8.41 -17.82
N VAL A 132 -3.50 7.73 -18.53
CA VAL A 132 -3.15 6.32 -18.31
C VAL A 132 -2.55 6.04 -16.93
N ASP A 133 -1.73 6.95 -16.42
CA ASP A 133 -1.03 6.80 -15.14
C ASP A 133 -1.76 7.51 -13.98
N VAL A 134 -2.92 8.12 -14.24
CA VAL A 134 -3.74 8.75 -13.19
C VAL A 134 -4.55 7.66 -12.47
N PRO A 135 -4.34 7.42 -11.16
CA PRO A 135 -5.07 6.37 -10.46
C PRO A 135 -6.58 6.66 -10.35
N ARG A 136 -7.40 5.61 -10.31
CA ARG A 136 -8.80 5.67 -9.88
C ARG A 136 -8.99 4.86 -8.60
N GLY A 137 -9.51 5.48 -7.56
CA GLY A 137 -9.84 4.80 -6.33
C GLY A 137 -10.79 5.65 -5.50
N THR A 138 -11.47 5.03 -4.54
CA THR A 138 -12.31 5.76 -3.57
C THR A 138 -11.45 6.61 -2.64
N ARG A 139 -10.28 6.10 -2.25
CA ARG A 139 -9.29 6.81 -1.45
C ARG A 139 -7.90 6.52 -1.96
N ILE A 140 -7.10 7.57 -2.13
CA ILE A 140 -5.75 7.50 -2.66
C ILE A 140 -4.84 8.27 -1.70
N THR A 141 -3.80 7.62 -1.19
CA THR A 141 -2.79 8.25 -0.33
C THR A 141 -1.43 8.10 -0.99
N GLU A 142 -0.67 9.19 -1.02
CA GLU A 142 0.71 9.23 -1.50
C GLU A 142 1.61 9.56 -0.31
N TRP A 143 2.59 8.71 -0.03
CA TRP A 143 3.71 9.03 0.83
C TRP A 143 4.93 9.30 -0.04
N PHE A 144 5.69 10.34 0.26
CA PHE A 144 6.88 10.69 -0.52
C PHE A 144 7.99 11.21 0.39
N GLN A 145 9.23 11.12 -0.07
CA GLN A 145 10.40 11.68 0.61
C GLN A 145 11.17 12.63 -0.32
N ASN A 146 11.93 13.56 0.27
CA ASN A 146 12.78 14.51 -0.47
C ASN A 146 14.26 14.36 -0.08
N ASN A 147 14.59 13.31 0.65
CA ASN A 147 15.93 13.13 1.15
C ASN A 147 16.80 12.58 0.00
N GLY A 148 16.44 11.48 -0.67
CA GLY A 148 17.21 10.95 -1.81
C GLY A 148 17.02 9.45 -2.01
N ILE A 149 17.81 8.83 -2.89
CA ILE A 149 17.62 7.42 -3.26
C ILE A 149 18.04 6.47 -2.13
N GLU A 150 19.29 6.58 -1.71
CA GLU A 150 19.92 5.75 -0.69
C GLU A 150 20.75 6.60 0.29
N GLY A 151 20.85 6.11 1.53
CA GLY A 151 21.79 6.63 2.51
C GLY A 151 23.14 5.92 2.42
N ILE A 152 24.25 6.65 2.58
CA ILE A 152 25.56 6.03 2.78
C ILE A 152 25.69 5.45 4.19
N ARG A 153 26.63 4.50 4.36
CA ARG A 153 26.99 3.93 5.67
C ARG A 153 27.65 4.92 6.64
N ASN A 154 27.83 6.18 6.25
CA ASN A 154 28.38 7.22 7.12
C ASN A 154 27.40 7.55 8.25
N CYS A 155 27.91 8.26 9.25
CA CYS A 155 27.20 8.57 10.47
C CYS A 155 27.17 10.10 10.68
N PRO A 156 25.98 10.74 10.72
CA PRO A 156 24.67 10.18 10.38
C PRO A 156 24.63 9.77 8.89
N PRO A 157 23.74 8.84 8.49
CA PRO A 157 23.58 8.48 7.09
C PRO A 157 23.07 9.72 6.37
N ILE A 158 23.97 10.32 5.61
CA ILE A 158 23.65 11.42 4.71
C ILE A 158 23.26 10.85 3.35
N LEU A 159 22.74 11.74 2.54
CA LEU A 159 22.18 11.42 1.24
C LEU A 159 23.29 11.20 0.23
N ARG A 160 23.24 10.04 -0.44
CA ARG A 160 24.24 9.72 -1.46
C ARG A 160 23.86 10.23 -2.83
N VAL A 161 22.60 10.04 -3.20
CA VAL A 161 22.09 10.42 -4.52
C VAL A 161 20.93 11.40 -4.32
N PRO A 162 21.13 12.69 -4.62
CA PRO A 162 20.09 13.70 -4.48
C PRO A 162 18.97 13.46 -5.50
N CYS A 163 17.77 13.96 -5.20
CA CYS A 163 16.60 13.88 -6.08
C CYS A 163 16.73 14.68 -7.40
N SER A 164 17.93 15.12 -7.84
CA SER A 164 18.12 16.21 -8.80
C SER A 164 18.84 15.82 -10.11
N SER A 165 18.88 14.53 -10.49
CA SER A 165 19.58 14.09 -11.71
C SER A 165 18.62 13.78 -12.86
N SER A 166 18.98 14.16 -14.08
CA SER A 166 18.26 13.96 -15.36
C SER A 166 17.96 12.50 -15.77
N ARG A 167 18.23 11.53 -14.91
CA ARG A 167 17.84 10.11 -15.01
C ARG A 167 16.70 9.80 -14.03
N ASP A 168 15.67 10.64 -14.08
CA ASP A 168 14.67 10.83 -13.03
C ASP A 168 13.86 9.58 -12.61
N GLY A 169 13.94 8.45 -13.31
CA GLY A 169 13.28 7.21 -12.96
C GLY A 169 13.87 6.42 -11.78
N ILE A 170 14.83 6.95 -11.04
CA ILE A 170 15.35 6.32 -9.81
C ILE A 170 15.40 7.32 -8.64
N ALA A 171 15.38 8.62 -8.92
CA ALA A 171 15.95 9.62 -8.03
C ALA A 171 15.11 9.92 -6.78
N CYS A 172 13.80 10.08 -6.91
CA CYS A 172 12.84 10.25 -5.81
C CYS A 172 11.43 9.90 -6.30
N GLY A 173 10.53 9.55 -5.38
CA GLY A 173 9.13 9.37 -5.73
C GLY A 173 8.54 10.65 -6.34
N TYR A 174 7.74 10.48 -7.38
CA TYR A 174 6.84 11.48 -7.91
C TYR A 174 6.02 12.11 -6.78
N GLN A 175 5.83 13.41 -6.89
CA GLN A 175 5.05 14.19 -5.93
C GLN A 175 3.86 14.78 -6.65
N GLY A 176 2.68 14.62 -6.05
CA GLY A 176 1.47 15.25 -6.57
C GLY A 176 0.71 14.33 -7.49
N VAL A 177 0.71 13.02 -7.22
CA VAL A 177 -0.19 12.11 -7.94
C VAL A 177 -1.63 12.65 -7.83
N PRO A 178 -2.32 12.89 -8.96
CA PRO A 178 -3.63 13.53 -8.93
C PRO A 178 -4.63 12.78 -8.04
N ARG A 179 -5.40 13.54 -7.26
CA ARG A 179 -6.42 13.06 -6.30
C ARG A 179 -5.85 12.32 -5.07
N ALA A 180 -4.52 12.19 -4.93
CA ALA A 180 -3.91 11.60 -3.76
C ALA A 180 -3.83 12.59 -2.60
N SER A 181 -4.11 12.11 -1.37
CA SER A 181 -3.73 12.82 -0.16
C SER A 181 -2.23 12.66 0.06
N GLN A 182 -1.49 13.76 -0.01
CA GLN A 182 -0.03 13.75 0.07
C GLN A 182 0.48 13.72 1.51
N ARG A 183 1.54 12.94 1.76
CA ARG A 183 2.14 12.75 3.09
C ARG A 183 3.66 12.70 2.99
N ARG A 184 4.31 13.81 3.30
CA ARG A 184 5.78 13.86 3.36
C ARG A 184 6.32 12.98 4.49
N VAL A 185 7.38 12.23 4.20
CA VAL A 185 8.08 11.38 5.16
C VAL A 185 9.55 11.81 5.23
N ILE A 186 9.97 12.26 6.42
CA ILE A 186 11.34 12.70 6.65
C ILE A 186 12.16 11.59 7.29
N ASN A 187 11.60 10.92 8.29
CA ASN A 187 12.26 9.87 9.06
C ASN A 187 11.43 8.59 9.06
N LEU A 188 12.12 7.45 9.10
CA LEU A 188 11.48 6.17 9.36
C LEU A 188 10.97 6.12 10.80
N ARG A 189 9.81 5.50 10.99
CA ARG A 189 9.19 5.39 12.30
C ARG A 189 8.89 3.93 12.63
N THR A 190 8.77 3.68 13.93
CA THR A 190 8.23 2.42 14.45
C THR A 190 6.72 2.39 14.27
N TRP A 191 6.12 1.23 14.52
CA TRP A 191 4.66 1.05 14.49
C TRP A 191 3.90 2.06 15.37
N THR A 192 4.48 2.48 16.50
CA THR A 192 3.87 3.47 17.41
C THR A 192 4.06 4.91 16.97
N GLY A 193 4.82 5.16 15.90
CA GLY A 193 5.09 6.49 15.35
C GLY A 193 6.37 7.12 15.88
N ILE A 194 7.13 6.40 16.72
CA ILE A 194 8.41 6.88 17.26
C ILE A 194 9.44 6.88 16.14
N VAL A 195 10.18 7.98 15.99
CA VAL A 195 11.28 8.07 15.02
C VAL A 195 12.34 7.01 15.34
N ARG A 196 12.62 6.15 14.35
CA ARG A 196 13.72 5.17 14.46
C ARG A 196 15.03 5.93 14.58
N ARG A 197 15.89 5.47 15.48
CA ARG A 197 17.23 6.02 15.67
C ARG A 197 18.26 4.94 15.44
N ILE A 198 19.40 5.33 14.88
CA ILE A 198 20.55 4.46 14.70
C ILE A 198 21.72 4.97 15.53
N LYS A 199 22.58 4.07 15.98
CA LYS A 199 23.80 4.43 16.70
C LYS A 199 24.84 4.94 15.69
N CYS A 200 25.49 6.03 16.04
CA CYS A 200 26.34 6.80 15.17
C CYS A 200 27.36 7.55 16.04
N ASN A 201 28.64 7.14 15.98
CA ASN A 201 29.76 7.74 16.73
C ASN A 201 29.41 7.97 18.21
N GLY A 202 28.86 6.94 18.87
CA GLY A 202 28.42 7.01 20.27
C GLY A 202 27.02 7.63 20.50
N ASN A 203 26.51 8.44 19.58
CA ASN A 203 25.21 9.11 19.67
C ASN A 203 24.09 8.35 18.94
N LYS A 204 22.84 8.56 19.36
CA LYS A 204 21.66 8.06 18.62
C LYS A 204 21.11 9.17 17.73
N VAL A 205 21.14 9.00 16.42
CA VAL A 205 20.63 9.99 15.45
C VAL A 205 19.35 9.49 14.77
N PRO A 206 18.41 10.38 14.39
CA PRO A 206 17.23 10.00 13.59
C PRO A 206 17.61 9.30 12.29
N LEU A 207 16.91 8.21 11.98
CA LEU A 207 17.05 7.50 10.71
C LEU A 207 16.14 8.14 9.67
N ARG A 208 16.74 8.79 8.67
CA ARG A 208 16.00 9.41 7.57
C ARG A 208 15.39 8.36 6.64
N ALA A 209 14.24 8.70 6.06
CA ALA A 209 13.63 7.93 5.00
C ALA A 209 14.25 8.30 3.65
N TYR A 210 14.54 7.31 2.83
CA TYR A 210 15.05 7.41 1.47
C TYR A 210 14.18 6.56 0.55
N HIS A 211 14.32 6.72 -0.76
CA HIS A 211 13.51 5.99 -1.74
C HIS A 211 13.50 4.49 -1.50
N THR A 212 14.66 3.90 -1.20
CA THR A 212 14.83 2.45 -1.07
C THR A 212 14.41 1.86 0.29
N ASN A 213 14.05 2.69 1.28
CA ASN A 213 13.71 2.20 2.63
C ASN A 213 12.42 2.78 3.21
N ILE A 214 11.78 3.75 2.53
CA ILE A 214 10.51 4.34 2.97
C ILE A 214 9.40 3.30 3.06
N ASP A 215 9.46 2.25 2.24
CA ASP A 215 8.56 1.10 2.30
C ASP A 215 8.79 0.21 3.54
N ASP A 216 9.85 0.42 4.33
CA ASP A 216 10.06 -0.17 5.66
C ASP A 216 9.54 0.72 6.82
N ASP A 217 8.92 1.87 6.55
CA ASP A 217 8.33 2.70 7.60
C ASP A 217 7.08 2.02 8.19
N GLN A 218 7.25 1.42 9.38
CA GLN A 218 6.18 0.74 10.11
C GLN A 218 5.00 1.66 10.44
N TRP A 219 5.23 2.98 10.51
CA TRP A 219 4.13 3.91 10.67
C TRP A 219 3.25 4.00 9.42
N ILE A 220 3.86 3.98 8.22
CA ILE A 220 3.12 3.89 6.96
C ILE A 220 2.33 2.58 6.93
N HIS A 221 2.95 1.46 7.32
CA HIS A 221 2.27 0.17 7.40
C HIS A 221 1.07 0.22 8.36
N ARG A 222 1.23 0.86 9.53
CA ARG A 222 0.13 1.08 10.48
C ARG A 222 -0.97 1.93 9.88
N GLN A 223 -0.62 3.00 9.16
CA GLN A 223 -1.62 3.84 8.52
C GLN A 223 -2.39 3.04 7.46
N ILE A 224 -1.71 2.28 6.59
CA ILE A 224 -2.35 1.39 5.61
C ILE A 224 -3.27 0.37 6.30
N TYR A 225 -2.80 -0.27 7.37
CA TYR A 225 -3.59 -1.19 8.18
C TYR A 225 -4.82 -0.53 8.81
N ASN A 226 -4.68 0.68 9.35
CA ASN A 226 -5.73 1.41 10.06
C ASN A 226 -6.77 2.03 9.11
N LEU A 227 -6.49 2.12 7.82
CA LEU A 227 -7.42 2.63 6.82
C LEU A 227 -8.63 1.71 6.55
N LYS A 228 -8.90 0.79 7.50
CA LYS A 228 -10.10 -0.03 7.63
C LYS A 228 -11.38 0.82 7.57
N ARG A 229 -11.87 1.04 6.36
CA ARG A 229 -13.30 0.95 6.02
C ARG A 229 -13.63 -0.43 5.43
N ILE A 230 -12.97 -1.50 5.91
CA ILE A 230 -13.27 -2.89 5.52
C ILE A 230 -14.73 -3.26 5.92
N THR A 231 -15.38 -2.46 6.78
CA THR A 231 -16.66 -2.76 7.44
C THR A 231 -17.88 -1.91 7.06
N GLU A 232 -17.77 -0.79 6.35
CA GLU A 232 -18.98 0.02 6.04
C GLU A 232 -19.84 -0.54 4.91
N THR A 233 -19.32 -1.44 4.09
CA THR A 233 -20.13 -2.18 3.11
C THR A 233 -20.92 -3.34 3.73
N SER A 234 -20.56 -3.84 4.91
CA SER A 234 -21.25 -4.97 5.55
C SER A 234 -22.26 -4.57 6.62
N THR A 235 -22.10 -3.41 7.26
CA THR A 235 -23.02 -2.93 8.32
C THR A 235 -24.11 -1.99 7.80
N ALA A 236 -23.88 -1.23 6.71
CA ALA A 236 -24.90 -0.36 6.13
C ALA A 236 -26.11 -1.14 5.55
N LYS A 237 -25.90 -2.38 5.08
CA LYS A 237 -27.01 -3.25 4.65
C LYS A 237 -27.82 -3.83 5.80
N ARG A 238 -27.28 -3.90 7.02
CA ARG A 238 -27.99 -4.45 8.18
C ARG A 238 -28.92 -3.41 8.83
N LYS A 239 -28.61 -2.11 8.72
CA LYS A 239 -29.49 -1.03 9.21
C LYS A 239 -30.67 -0.70 8.29
N LYS A 240 -30.59 -1.01 6.99
CA LYS A 240 -31.69 -0.78 6.04
C LYS A 240 -32.74 -1.90 5.97
N SER A 241 -32.51 -3.03 6.64
CA SER A 241 -33.41 -4.20 6.60
C SER A 241 -34.28 -4.37 7.86
N ILE A 242 -34.19 -3.46 8.84
CA ILE A 242 -34.93 -3.56 10.12
C ILE A 242 -36.08 -2.53 10.19
N THR A 243 -36.28 -1.71 9.14
CA THR A 243 -37.27 -0.62 9.14
C THR A 243 -38.38 -0.78 8.10
N THR A 244 -38.77 -2.01 7.75
CA THR A 244 -39.90 -2.24 6.82
C THR A 244 -40.71 -3.51 7.13
N SER A 245 -40.93 -3.81 8.41
CA SER A 245 -41.88 -4.85 8.81
C SER A 245 -42.50 -4.49 10.15
N ASN A 246 -43.43 -3.54 10.13
CA ASN A 246 -44.50 -3.38 11.11
C ASN A 246 -45.42 -2.27 10.60
N ASN A 247 -46.35 -2.64 9.73
CA ASN A 247 -47.71 -2.13 9.86
C ASN A 247 -48.64 -3.31 9.60
N ILE A 248 -49.20 -3.73 10.72
CA ILE A 248 -50.14 -4.81 10.94
C ILE A 248 -51.51 -4.35 10.43
N LEU A 249 -52.15 -5.24 9.68
CA LEU A 249 -53.59 -5.29 9.48
C LEU A 249 -54.27 -5.60 10.81
N GLN A 250 -55.25 -4.78 11.22
CA GLN A 250 -56.38 -5.00 12.16
C GLN A 250 -56.76 -3.63 12.76
N ILE A 251 -57.98 -3.07 12.66
CA ILE A 251 -59.34 -3.47 12.26
C ILE A 251 -59.94 -2.30 11.48
#